data_AF-A0A0C9SSP2-F1
#
_entry.id   AF-A0A0C9SSP2-F1
#
_cell.length_a   1.000
_cell.length_b   1.000
_cell.length_c   1.000
_cell.angle_alpha   90.00
_cell.angle_beta   90.00
_cell.angle_gamma   90.00
#
_symmetry.space_group_name_H-M   'P 1'
#
loop_
_entity.id
_entity.type
_entity.pdbx_description
1 polymer ?
#
loop_
_entity_poly.entity_id
_entity_poly.type
_entity_poly.pdbx_seq_one_letter_code
_entity_poly.pdbx_strand_id
1 'polypeptide(L)'
;MKSLSVAQINQIITLLEQQQSTRQIAAYTGLNHSTISRIRSKLCPNLQKSSGGRPSLVTSTDMCHAIRLISTGKVENAVQVTKALQDIKTHPISSQTVRRHLKKSGMKAVVKKKRPLLSKRHRKERLDFAVSHQ
;
A
#
# COMPACT_ATOMS: atom_id res chain seq x y z
N MET A 1 41.87 6.21 14.97
CA MET A 1 40.80 5.21 15.24
C MET A 1 41.42 3.83 15.15
N LYS A 2 41.16 2.92 16.10
CA LYS A 2 41.64 1.53 15.99
C LYS A 2 40.90 0.84 14.84
N SER A 3 41.63 0.18 13.94
CA SER A 3 41.05 -0.63 12.88
C SER A 3 40.38 -1.86 13.49
N LEU A 4 39.17 -2.18 13.01
CA LEU A 4 38.51 -3.43 13.36
C LEU A 4 39.28 -4.61 12.79
N SER A 5 39.28 -5.73 13.51
CA SER A 5 39.87 -6.96 12.98
C SER A 5 39.02 -7.52 11.83
N VAL A 6 39.64 -8.27 10.93
CA VAL A 6 38.93 -8.94 9.83
C VAL A 6 37.84 -9.87 10.36
N ALA A 7 38.09 -10.56 11.47
CA ALA A 7 37.11 -11.42 12.13
C ALA A 7 35.88 -10.64 12.61
N GLN A 8 36.08 -9.45 13.21
CA GLN A 8 34.97 -8.59 13.64
C GLN A 8 34.16 -8.09 12.45
N ILE A 9 34.81 -7.73 11.34
CA ILE A 9 34.12 -7.31 10.12
C ILE A 9 33.28 -8.46 9.55
N ASN A 10 33.84 -9.66 9.46
CA ASN A 10 33.12 -10.84 8.97
C ASN A 10 31.93 -11.19 9.86
N GLN A 11 32.07 -11.09 11.18
CA GLN A 11 30.97 -11.27 12.13
C GLN A 11 29.84 -10.23 11.93
N ILE A 12 30.18 -8.97 11.63
CA ILE A 12 29.16 -7.95 11.34
C ILE A 12 28.45 -8.26 10.03
N ILE A 13 29.17 -8.71 8.99
CA ILE A 13 28.60 -9.06 7.70
C ILE A 13 27.59 -10.21 7.86
N THR A 14 27.96 -11.28 8.56
CA THR A 14 27.06 -12.42 8.77
C THR A 14 25.79 -12.02 9.52
N LEU A 15 25.90 -11.16 10.55
CA LEU A 15 24.74 -10.65 11.28
C LEU A 15 23.84 -9.74 10.42
N LEU A 16 24.44 -8.96 9.51
CA LEU A 16 23.70 -8.12 8.56
C LEU A 16 22.95 -8.96 7.52
N GLU A 17 23.55 -10.06 7.05
CA GLU A 17 22.91 -11.02 6.13
C GLU A 17 21.74 -11.75 6.79
N GLN A 18 21.83 -11.99 8.10
CA GLN A 18 20.72 -12.49 8.94
C GLN A 18 19.61 -11.43 9.20
N GLN A 19 19.66 -10.28 8.53
CA GLN A 19 18.71 -9.16 8.66
C GLN A 19 18.60 -8.57 10.07
N GLN A 20 19.63 -8.72 10.91
CA GLN A 20 19.64 -8.03 12.19
C GLN A 20 19.79 -6.52 12.01
N SER A 21 19.08 -5.76 12.84
CA SER A 21 19.20 -4.31 12.85
C SER A 21 20.57 -3.89 13.36
N THR A 22 21.08 -2.77 12.85
CA THR A 22 22.35 -2.19 13.30
C THR A 22 22.38 -1.90 14.80
N ARG A 23 21.23 -1.66 15.45
CA ARG A 23 21.13 -1.52 16.92
C ARG A 23 21.30 -2.87 17.64
N GLN A 24 20.69 -3.94 17.14
CA GLN A 24 20.88 -5.29 17.70
C GLN A 24 22.35 -5.73 17.59
N ILE A 25 22.96 -5.51 16.42
CA ILE A 25 24.38 -5.80 16.20
C ILE A 25 25.27 -4.98 17.15
N ALA A 26 24.95 -3.70 17.37
CA ALA A 26 25.69 -2.86 18.30
C ALA A 26 25.60 -3.39 19.75
N ALA A 27 24.41 -3.79 20.18
CA ALA A 27 24.21 -4.38 21.51
C ALA A 27 24.95 -5.72 21.68
N TYR A 28 24.99 -6.54 20.63
CA TYR A 28 25.64 -7.85 20.66
C TYR A 28 27.18 -7.75 20.58
N THR A 29 27.71 -6.87 19.72
CA THR A 29 29.16 -6.75 19.47
C THR A 29 29.86 -5.72 20.37
N GLY A 30 29.09 -4.86 21.05
CA GLY A 30 29.62 -3.72 21.81
C GLY A 30 30.18 -2.59 20.94
N LEU A 31 30.06 -2.68 19.61
CA LEU A 31 30.57 -1.68 18.68
C LEU A 31 29.59 -0.53 18.49
N ASN A 32 30.12 0.66 18.20
CA ASN A 32 29.29 1.81 17.90
C ASN A 32 28.46 1.57 16.62
N HIS A 33 27.16 1.81 16.71
CA HIS A 33 26.21 1.73 15.59
C HIS A 33 26.69 2.46 14.32
N SER A 34 27.36 3.61 14.45
CA SER A 34 27.90 4.37 13.30
C SER A 34 28.96 3.58 12.52
N THR A 35 29.79 2.79 13.21
CA THR A 35 30.80 1.93 12.59
C THR A 35 30.14 0.79 11.81
N ILE A 36 29.13 0.15 12.40
CA ILE A 36 28.34 -0.91 11.76
C ILE A 36 27.61 -0.37 10.52
N SER A 37 27.02 0.82 10.61
CA SER A 37 26.35 1.50 9.49
C SER A 37 27.32 1.79 8.33
N ARG A 38 28.55 2.21 8.64
CA ARG A 38 29.60 2.44 7.65
C ARG A 38 30.03 1.15 6.96
N ILE A 39 30.19 0.07 7.73
CA ILE A 39 30.51 -1.27 7.21
C ILE A 39 29.40 -1.76 6.29
N ARG A 40 28.14 -1.70 6.73
CA ARG A 40 26.97 -2.05 5.91
C ARG A 40 26.97 -1.29 4.58
N SER A 41 27.21 0.02 4.62
CA SER A 41 27.19 0.86 3.42
C SER A 41 28.33 0.54 2.46
N LYS A 42 29.51 0.17 2.97
CA LYS A 42 30.71 -0.09 2.16
C LYS A 42 30.77 -1.52 1.62
N LEU A 43 30.43 -2.51 2.44
CA LEU A 43 30.64 -3.92 2.15
C LEU A 43 29.36 -4.66 1.76
N CYS A 44 28.18 -4.13 2.14
CA CYS A 44 26.90 -4.78 1.87
C CYS A 44 25.89 -3.82 1.19
N PRO A 45 26.25 -3.19 0.05
CA PRO A 45 25.38 -2.20 -0.61
C PRO A 45 24.06 -2.79 -1.11
N ASN A 46 24.03 -4.10 -1.39
CA ASN A 46 22.86 -4.81 -1.92
C ASN A 46 21.82 -5.15 -0.84
N LEU A 47 22.13 -4.98 0.45
CA LEU A 47 21.17 -5.27 1.52
C LEU A 47 20.04 -4.25 1.52
N GLN A 48 18.82 -4.76 1.45
CA GLN A 48 17.61 -3.94 1.43
C GLN A 48 17.54 -3.02 2.67
N LYS A 49 17.38 -1.72 2.43
CA LYS A 49 17.18 -0.74 3.49
C LYS A 49 15.75 -0.85 4.01
N SER A 50 15.57 -0.57 5.30
CA SER A 50 14.21 -0.39 5.80
C SER A 50 13.58 0.80 5.08
N SER A 51 12.29 0.68 4.73
CA SER A 51 11.54 1.77 4.10
C SER A 51 11.46 3.02 4.99
N GLY A 52 11.63 2.83 6.31
CA GLY A 52 11.44 3.86 7.30
C GLY A 52 10.01 4.42 7.29
N GLY A 53 9.84 5.56 7.95
CA GLY A 53 8.59 6.32 7.94
C GLY A 53 7.49 5.76 8.86
N ARG A 54 6.43 6.56 9.01
CA ARG A 54 5.24 6.20 9.78
C ARG A 54 4.38 5.21 8.98
N PRO A 55 3.87 4.13 9.60
CA PRO A 55 2.90 3.24 8.97
C PRO A 55 1.69 4.00 8.44
N SER A 56 1.19 3.59 7.27
CA SER A 56 -0.03 4.15 6.71
C SER A 56 -1.23 3.83 7.60
N LEU A 57 -2.09 4.82 7.82
CA LEU A 57 -3.37 4.63 8.52
C LEU A 57 -4.35 3.77 7.70
N VAL A 58 -4.24 3.88 6.37
CA VAL A 58 -5.05 3.13 5.40
C VAL A 58 -4.27 1.89 4.98
N THR A 59 -4.85 0.72 5.23
CA THR A 59 -4.28 -0.58 4.88
C THR A 59 -4.73 -1.02 3.48
N SER A 60 -4.09 -2.05 2.94
CA SER A 60 -4.51 -2.65 1.66
C SER A 60 -5.94 -3.20 1.74
N THR A 61 -6.31 -3.83 2.86
CA THR A 61 -7.64 -4.41 3.08
C THR A 61 -8.74 -3.35 3.05
N ASP A 62 -8.49 -2.19 3.68
CA ASP A 62 -9.42 -1.06 3.65
C ASP A 62 -9.68 -0.60 2.21
N MET A 63 -8.64 -0.59 1.37
CA MET A 63 -8.75 -0.18 -0.03
C MET A 63 -9.44 -1.22 -0.88
N CYS A 64 -9.18 -2.51 -0.66
CA CYS A 64 -9.94 -3.58 -1.30
C CYS A 64 -11.44 -3.46 -0.97
N HIS A 65 -11.78 -3.18 0.29
CA HIS A 65 -13.17 -2.95 0.69
C HIS A 65 -13.74 -1.71 0.00
N ALA A 66 -13.03 -0.58 0.00
CA ALA A 66 -13.47 0.65 -0.65
C ALA A 66 -13.75 0.43 -2.15
N ILE A 67 -12.85 -0.24 -2.86
CA ILE A 67 -13.01 -0.57 -4.28
C ILE A 67 -14.26 -1.43 -4.49
N ARG A 68 -14.47 -2.46 -3.65
CA ARG A 68 -15.68 -3.29 -3.72
C ARG A 68 -16.97 -2.48 -3.53
N LEU A 69 -16.99 -1.54 -2.58
CA LEU A 69 -18.17 -0.68 -2.37
C LEU A 69 -18.46 0.20 -3.59
N ILE A 70 -17.41 0.73 -4.24
CA ILE A 70 -17.55 1.52 -5.46
C ILE A 70 -18.06 0.64 -6.62
N SER A 71 -17.44 -0.53 -6.83
CA SER A 71 -17.81 -1.43 -7.93
C SER A 71 -19.23 -1.97 -7.81
N THR A 72 -19.72 -2.16 -6.58
CA THR A 72 -21.11 -2.57 -6.31
C THR A 72 -22.11 -1.41 -6.35
N GLY A 73 -21.64 -0.18 -6.56
CA GLY A 73 -22.49 1.02 -6.61
C GLY A 73 -23.05 1.46 -5.26
N LYS A 74 -22.56 0.92 -4.15
CA LYS A 74 -23.00 1.31 -2.79
C LYS A 74 -22.51 2.70 -2.40
N VAL A 75 -21.37 3.12 -2.94
CA VAL A 75 -20.80 4.46 -2.76
C VAL A 75 -20.28 4.98 -4.09
N GLU A 76 -20.37 6.28 -4.30
CA GLU A 76 -20.04 6.92 -5.58
C GLU A 76 -18.80 7.82 -5.52
N ASN A 77 -18.47 8.35 -4.33
CA ASN A 77 -17.41 9.34 -4.20
C ASN A 77 -16.51 9.09 -2.98
N ALA A 78 -15.35 9.74 -2.97
CA ALA A 78 -14.36 9.57 -1.92
C ALA A 78 -14.87 9.95 -0.53
N VAL A 79 -15.82 10.89 -0.41
CA VAL A 79 -16.41 11.31 0.87
C VAL A 79 -17.36 10.25 1.42
N GLN A 80 -18.12 9.57 0.56
CA GLN A 80 -18.94 8.44 0.98
C GLN A 80 -18.06 7.24 1.37
N VAL A 81 -16.98 7.00 0.63
CA VAL A 81 -15.99 5.99 1.00
C VAL A 81 -15.37 6.29 2.37
N THR A 82 -15.05 7.55 2.66
CA THR A 82 -14.47 7.90 3.97
C THR A 82 -15.44 7.64 5.10
N LYS A 83 -16.73 7.96 4.92
CA LYS A 83 -17.76 7.65 5.92
C LYS A 83 -17.85 6.15 6.15
N ALA A 84 -17.92 5.35 5.09
CA ALA A 84 -17.97 3.89 5.19
C ALA A 84 -16.71 3.28 5.87
N LEU A 85 -15.54 3.89 5.69
CA LEU A 85 -14.32 3.47 6.39
C LEU A 85 -14.25 3.99 7.83
N GLN A 86 -14.87 5.13 8.11
CA GLN A 86 -14.91 5.74 9.44
C GLN A 86 -15.67 4.87 10.43
N ASP A 87 -16.72 4.20 9.97
CA ASP A 87 -17.52 3.28 10.79
C ASP A 87 -16.71 2.06 11.29
N ILE A 88 -15.63 1.71 10.58
CA ILE A 88 -14.78 0.55 10.86
C ILE A 88 -13.51 0.97 11.61
N LYS A 89 -13.05 2.21 11.42
CA LYS A 89 -11.74 2.69 11.88
C LYS A 89 -11.88 3.50 13.17
N THR A 90 -10.98 3.22 14.12
CA THR A 90 -10.88 3.96 15.38
C THR A 90 -10.42 5.40 15.21
N HIS A 91 -9.66 5.71 14.15
CA HIS A 91 -9.10 7.03 13.91
C HIS A 91 -9.72 7.67 12.67
N PRO A 92 -9.92 9.00 12.68
CA PRO A 92 -10.50 9.70 11.55
C PRO A 92 -9.60 9.69 10.31
N ILE A 93 -10.19 9.38 9.16
CA ILE A 93 -9.48 9.38 7.87
C ILE A 93 -9.96 10.55 7.02
N SER A 94 -9.02 11.38 6.54
CA SER A 94 -9.37 12.47 5.62
C SER A 94 -9.82 11.95 4.25
N SER A 95 -10.75 12.66 3.62
CA SER A 95 -11.18 12.36 2.26
C SER A 95 -10.09 12.51 1.21
N GLN A 96 -9.11 13.37 1.47
CA GLN A 96 -7.94 13.49 0.62
C GLN A 96 -7.05 12.24 0.69
N THR A 97 -6.89 11.65 1.88
CA THR A 97 -6.14 10.39 2.06
C THR A 97 -6.75 9.27 1.25
N VAL A 98 -8.08 9.12 1.31
CA VAL A 98 -8.80 8.12 0.51
C VAL A 98 -8.65 8.39 -0.99
N ARG A 99 -8.78 9.64 -1.43
CA ARG A 99 -8.59 10.00 -2.85
C ARG A 99 -7.19 9.62 -3.36
N ARG A 100 -6.14 9.87 -2.56
CA ARG A 100 -4.75 9.49 -2.92
C ARG A 100 -4.61 7.98 -3.09
N HIS A 101 -5.21 7.19 -2.19
CA HIS A 101 -5.14 5.73 -2.27
C HIS A 101 -5.95 5.16 -3.44
N LEU A 102 -7.15 5.69 -3.71
CA LEU A 102 -7.94 5.31 -4.88
C LEU A 102 -7.18 5.61 -6.19
N LYS A 103 -6.52 6.77 -6.28
CA LYS A 103 -5.67 7.08 -7.44
C LYS A 103 -4.50 6.12 -7.55
N LYS A 104 -3.86 5.76 -6.42
CA LYS A 104 -2.77 4.78 -6.38
C LYS A 104 -3.22 3.39 -6.82
N SER A 105 -4.48 3.01 -6.56
CA SER A 105 -5.07 1.75 -7.03
C SER A 105 -5.62 1.81 -8.46
N GLY A 106 -5.34 2.89 -9.21
CA GLY A 106 -5.75 3.03 -10.62
C GLY A 106 -7.17 3.54 -10.84
N MET A 107 -7.92 3.87 -9.79
CA MET A 107 -9.27 4.42 -9.92
C MET A 107 -9.23 5.85 -10.46
N LYS A 108 -10.12 6.14 -11.41
CA LYS A 108 -10.27 7.48 -12.01
C LYS A 108 -11.69 7.98 -11.80
N ALA A 109 -11.82 9.26 -11.51
CA ALA A 109 -13.13 9.91 -11.51
C ALA A 109 -13.62 10.04 -12.95
N VAL A 110 -14.84 9.57 -13.21
CA VAL A 110 -15.45 9.61 -14.54
C VAL A 110 -16.89 10.11 -14.40
N VAL A 111 -17.30 10.98 -15.31
CA VAL A 111 -18.70 11.40 -15.42
C VAL A 111 -19.49 10.29 -16.09
N LYS A 112 -20.53 9.78 -15.42
CA LYS A 112 -21.43 8.78 -16.00
C LYS A 112 -22.12 9.36 -17.24
N LYS A 113 -22.02 8.69 -18.39
CA LYS A 113 -22.76 9.07 -19.60
C LYS A 113 -24.26 8.93 -19.32
N LYS A 114 -25.05 9.98 -19.63
CA LYS A 114 -26.50 9.92 -19.53
C LYS A 114 -27.03 8.87 -20.51
N ARG A 115 -27.93 8.01 -20.04
CA ARG A 115 -28.59 6.97 -20.84
C ARG A 115 -30.09 6.96 -20.49
N PRO A 116 -30.98 6.66 -21.46
CA PRO A 116 -32.39 6.53 -21.18
C PRO A 116 -32.64 5.37 -20.22
N LEU A 117 -33.63 5.53 -19.34
CA LEU A 117 -34.04 4.46 -18.43
C LEU A 117 -34.69 3.33 -19.23
N LEU A 118 -34.11 2.14 -19.17
CA LEU A 118 -34.70 0.95 -19.77
C LEU A 118 -35.44 0.15 -18.71
N SER A 119 -36.76 0.08 -18.85
CA SER A 119 -37.61 -0.84 -18.11
C SER A 119 -37.25 -2.29 -18.44
N LYS A 120 -37.71 -3.25 -17.62
CA LYS A 120 -37.52 -4.67 -17.90
C LYS A 120 -38.11 -5.05 -19.28
N ARG A 121 -39.28 -4.51 -19.61
CA ARG A 121 -39.94 -4.68 -20.92
C ARG A 121 -39.05 -4.20 -22.07
N HIS A 122 -38.55 -2.96 -22.00
CA HIS A 122 -37.69 -2.40 -23.07
C HIS A 122 -36.41 -3.22 -23.29
N ARG A 123 -35.81 -3.77 -22.22
CA ARG A 123 -34.61 -4.59 -22.35
C ARG A 123 -34.89 -5.91 -23.07
N LYS A 124 -36.03 -6.54 -22.78
CA LYS A 124 -36.46 -7.78 -23.43
C LYS A 124 -36.72 -7.54 -24.92
N GLU A 125 -37.59 -6.59 -25.25
CA GLU A 125 -37.95 -6.29 -26.65
C GLU A 125 -36.72 -5.94 -27.51
N ARG A 126 -35.77 -5.17 -26.97
CA ARG A 126 -34.52 -4.83 -27.67
C ARG A 126 -33.61 -6.04 -27.87
N LEU A 127 -33.56 -6.95 -26.90
CA LEU A 127 -32.76 -8.17 -27.02
C LEU A 127 -33.36 -9.11 -28.06
N ASP A 128 -34.68 -9.33 -28.01
CA ASP A 128 -35.42 -10.18 -28.97
C ASP A 128 -35.27 -9.65 -30.41
N PHE A 129 -35.32 -8.32 -30.58
CA PHE A 129 -35.06 -7.69 -31.88
C PHE A 129 -33.62 -7.94 -32.37
N ALA A 130 -32.62 -7.76 -31.50
CA ALA A 130 -31.22 -7.95 -31.86
C ALA A 130 -30.88 -9.40 -32.23
N VAL A 131 -31.51 -10.37 -31.56
CA VAL A 131 -31.34 -11.81 -31.84
C VAL A 131 -32.04 -12.22 -33.14
N SER A 132 -33.23 -11.66 -33.44
CA SER A 132 -33.99 -12.02 -34.64
C SER A 132 -33.42 -11.44 -35.95
N HIS A 133 -32.57 -10.41 -35.86
CA HIS A 133 -31.95 -9.74 -37.01
C HIS A 133 -30.41 -9.87 -37.00
N GLN A 134 -29.90 -10.94 -36.39
CA GLN A 134 -28.48 -11.28 -36.36
C GLN A 134 -28.08 -12.06 -37.62
#